data_AF-A0A3E0IPI2-F1
#
_entry.id   AF-A0A3E0IPI2-F1
#
_cell.length_a   1.000
_cell.length_b   1.000
_cell.length_c   1.000
_cell.angle_alpha   90.00
_cell.angle_beta   90.00
_cell.angle_gamma   90.00
#
_symmetry.space_group_name_H-M   'P 1'
#
loop_
_entity.id
_entity.type
_entity.pdbx_description
1 polymer ?
#
loop_
_entity_poly.entity_id
_entity_poly.type
_entity_poly.pdbx_seq_one_letter_code
_entity_poly.pdbx_strand_id
1 'polypeptide(L)'
;MSEQEIWENVLKLCQEGITKVSYDTWLKDTTLHALSNDEAIVITPQLFVSQWLASNYTDLIRDFLKRVTNKHIENIRFVTEDDLDDLESHKVN
;
A
#
# COMPACT_ATOMS: atom_id res chain seq x y z
N MET A 1 -6.35 -7.35 14.26
CA MET A 1 -5.22 -7.20 13.34
C MET A 1 -4.95 -5.71 13.22
N SER A 2 -3.73 -5.30 13.50
CA SER A 2 -3.28 -3.94 13.21
C SER A 2 -2.98 -3.80 11.71
N GLU A 3 -2.93 -2.57 11.21
CA GLU A 3 -2.61 -2.22 9.83
C GLU A 3 -1.25 -2.82 9.41
N GLN A 4 -0.29 -2.80 10.33
CA GLN A 4 1.02 -3.41 10.16
C GLN A 4 0.92 -4.92 9.88
N GLU A 5 0.14 -5.66 10.69
CA GLU A 5 -0.04 -7.10 10.50
C GLU A 5 -0.73 -7.42 9.17
N ILE A 6 -1.69 -6.59 8.77
CA ILE A 6 -2.39 -6.73 7.48
C ILE A 6 -1.37 -6.57 6.34
N TRP A 7 -0.56 -5.52 6.39
CA TRP A 7 0.44 -5.27 5.36
C TRP A 7 1.51 -6.34 5.31
N GLU A 8 2.00 -6.84 6.45
CA GLU A 8 2.95 -7.95 6.49
C GLU A 8 2.40 -9.20 5.78
N ASN A 9 1.11 -9.50 5.94
CA ASN A 9 0.47 -10.60 5.24
C ASN A 9 0.35 -10.33 3.73
N VAL A 10 0.04 -9.10 3.32
CA VAL A 10 0.05 -8.69 1.91
C VAL A 10 1.45 -8.81 1.31
N LEU A 11 2.48 -8.37 2.02
CA LEU A 11 3.88 -8.47 1.60
C LEU A 11 4.31 -9.93 1.40
N LYS A 12 3.89 -10.85 2.28
CA LYS A 12 4.12 -12.30 2.10
C LYS A 12 3.48 -12.81 0.82
N LEU A 13 2.21 -12.45 0.56
CA LEU A 13 1.51 -12.83 -0.67
C LEU A 13 2.21 -12.25 -1.91
N CYS A 14 2.66 -10.99 -1.86
CA CYS A 14 3.47 -10.39 -2.92
C CYS A 14 4.76 -11.18 -3.15
N GLN A 15 5.48 -11.55 -2.10
CA GLN A 15 6.73 -12.30 -2.19
C GLN A 15 6.54 -13.67 -2.87
N GLU A 16 5.37 -14.29 -2.74
CA GLU A 16 5.01 -15.52 -3.46
C GLU A 16 4.50 -15.25 -4.89
N GLY A 17 3.84 -14.11 -5.13
CA GLY A 17 3.24 -13.77 -6.42
C GLY A 17 4.17 -13.10 -7.43
N ILE A 18 5.30 -12.52 -7.00
CA ILE A 18 6.23 -11.77 -7.86
C ILE A 18 7.69 -12.21 -7.64
N THR A 19 8.59 -11.79 -8.54
CA THR A 19 10.01 -12.12 -8.38
C THR A 19 10.64 -11.38 -7.20
N LYS A 20 11.64 -12.01 -6.57
CA LYS A 20 12.37 -11.43 -5.44
C LYS A 20 12.94 -10.03 -5.73
N VAL A 21 13.41 -9.79 -6.96
CA VAL A 21 13.94 -8.48 -7.37
C VAL A 21 12.83 -7.43 -7.39
N SER A 22 11.67 -7.75 -7.97
CA SER A 22 10.53 -6.82 -7.99
C SER A 22 10.05 -6.50 -6.57
N TYR A 23 9.98 -7.50 -5.69
CA TYR A 23 9.62 -7.29 -4.29
C TYR A 23 10.62 -6.38 -3.57
N ASP A 24 11.92 -6.69 -3.67
CA ASP A 24 12.97 -5.93 -2.98
C ASP A 24 13.07 -4.49 -3.50
N THR A 25 12.78 -4.27 -4.78
CA THR A 25 12.86 -2.94 -5.42
C THR A 25 11.65 -2.07 -5.13
N TRP A 26 10.44 -2.65 -5.13
CA TRP A 26 9.19 -1.87 -5.13
C TRP A 26 8.38 -1.96 -3.84
N LEU A 27 8.44 -3.08 -3.11
CA LEU A 27 7.48 -3.39 -2.05
C LEU A 27 8.10 -3.49 -0.66
N LYS A 28 9.37 -3.89 -0.52
CA LYS A 28 9.95 -4.18 0.81
C LYS A 28 9.98 -2.96 1.74
N ASP A 29 10.19 -1.77 1.18
CA ASP A 29 10.30 -0.50 1.91
C ASP A 29 8.95 0.25 1.96
N THR A 30 7.84 -0.44 1.67
CA THR A 30 6.50 0.15 1.73
C THR A 30 5.78 -0.25 3.01
N THR A 31 4.93 0.63 3.52
CA THR A 31 4.15 0.39 4.74
C THR A 31 2.72 0.85 4.58
N LEU A 32 1.78 0.16 5.22
CA LEU A 32 0.38 0.59 5.27
C LEU A 32 0.20 1.61 6.38
N HIS A 33 -0.16 2.83 6.01
CA HIS A 33 -0.42 3.91 6.96
C HIS A 33 -1.83 3.81 7.53
N ALA A 34 -2.82 3.70 6.64
CA ALA A 34 -4.22 3.68 7.02
C ALA A 34 -4.99 2.72 6.13
N LEU A 35 -5.96 2.06 6.74
CA LEU A 35 -6.83 1.12 6.06
C LEU A 35 -8.28 1.38 6.46
N SER A 36 -9.02 2.02 5.57
CA SER A 36 -10.46 2.22 5.69
C SER A 36 -11.23 1.11 4.97
N ASN A 37 -12.56 1.12 5.07
CA ASN A 37 -13.39 0.10 4.44
C ASN A 37 -13.31 0.11 2.91
N ASP A 38 -13.11 1.27 2.29
CA ASP A 38 -13.05 1.44 0.84
C ASP A 38 -11.66 1.88 0.31
N GLU A 39 -10.82 2.43 1.19
CA GLU A 39 -9.56 3.07 0.82
C GLU A 39 -8.38 2.55 1.65
N ALA A 40 -7.25 2.28 0.98
CA ALA A 40 -5.98 1.97 1.62
C ALA A 40 -4.92 3.03 1.28
N ILE A 41 -4.17 3.48 2.28
CA ILE A 41 -3.07 4.44 2.13
C ILE A 41 -1.76 3.71 2.42
N VAL A 42 -0.91 3.60 1.41
CA VAL A 42 0.40 2.95 1.46
C VAL A 42 1.49 4.00 1.32
N ILE A 43 2.37 4.07 2.30
CA ILE A 43 3.56 4.91 2.27
C ILE A 43 4.65 4.18 1.49
N THR A 44 5.30 4.93 0.61
CA THR A 44 6.42 4.50 -0.22
C THR A 44 7.63 5.40 0.05
N PRO A 45 8.85 4.89 -0.13
CA PRO A 45 10.06 5.65 0.18
C PRO A 45 10.30 6.81 -0.80
N GLN A 46 9.76 6.70 -2.03
CA GLN A 46 9.98 7.68 -3.09
C GLN A 46 8.75 7.77 -4.00
N LEU A 47 8.45 8.96 -4.52
CA LEU A 47 7.33 9.21 -5.42
C LEU A 47 7.36 8.30 -6.66
N PHE A 48 8.56 8.02 -7.19
CA PHE A 48 8.71 7.12 -8.33
C PHE A 48 8.22 5.70 -8.04
N VAL A 49 8.47 5.19 -6.82
CA VAL A 49 7.99 3.87 -6.37
C VAL A 49 6.47 3.89 -6.25
N SER A 50 5.90 4.93 -5.65
CA SER A 50 4.44 5.13 -5.58
C SER A 50 3.80 5.09 -6.96
N GLN A 51 4.31 5.87 -7.93
CA GLN A 51 3.74 5.90 -9.28
C GLN A 51 3.88 4.55 -10.00
N TRP A 52 5.01 3.87 -9.82
CA TRP A 52 5.21 2.56 -10.42
C TRP A 52 4.25 1.51 -9.85
N LEU A 53 4.07 1.48 -8.52
CA LEU A 53 3.10 0.62 -7.84
C LEU A 53 1.67 0.94 -8.28
N ALA A 54 1.33 2.23 -8.34
CA ALA A 54 0.01 2.72 -8.75
C ALA A 54 -0.36 2.25 -10.17
N SER A 55 0.61 2.20 -11.09
CA SER A 55 0.37 1.75 -12.46
C SER A 55 0.48 0.23 -12.67
N ASN A 56 1.34 -0.48 -11.92
CA ASN A 56 1.66 -1.89 -12.22
C ASN A 56 1.13 -2.88 -11.18
N TYR A 57 1.01 -2.47 -9.91
CA TYR A 57 0.72 -3.37 -8.80
C TYR A 57 -0.56 -3.04 -8.03
N THR A 58 -1.27 -1.97 -8.37
CA THR A 58 -2.55 -1.60 -7.75
C THR A 58 -3.55 -2.75 -7.71
N ASP A 59 -3.81 -3.39 -8.85
CA ASP A 59 -4.82 -4.48 -8.91
C ASP A 59 -4.39 -5.70 -8.09
N LEU A 60 -3.11 -6.03 -8.11
CA LEU A 60 -2.54 -7.15 -7.35
C LEU A 60 -2.59 -6.90 -5.84
N ILE A 61 -2.18 -5.71 -5.40
CA ILE A 61 -2.23 -5.29 -3.99
C ILE A 61 -3.68 -5.23 -3.52
N ARG A 62 -4.61 -4.78 -4.37
CA ARG A 62 -6.05 -4.78 -4.08
C ARG A 62 -6.58 -6.17 -3.80
N ASP A 63 -6.24 -7.14 -4.65
CA ASP A 63 -6.69 -8.52 -4.47
C ASP A 63 -6.14 -9.11 -3.16
N PHE A 64 -4.86 -8.86 -2.87
CA PHE A 64 -4.24 -9.35 -1.63
C PHE A 64 -4.80 -8.68 -0.38
N LEU A 65 -4.97 -7.36 -0.40
CA LEU A 65 -5.62 -6.64 0.70
C LEU A 65 -7.03 -7.17 0.94
N LYS A 66 -7.82 -7.39 -0.12
CA LYS A 66 -9.15 -7.98 -0.03
C LYS A 66 -9.11 -9.38 0.56
N ARG A 67 -8.13 -10.20 0.19
CA ARG A 67 -7.97 -11.57 0.69
C ARG A 67 -7.55 -11.62 2.17
N VAL A 68 -6.69 -10.71 2.61
CA VAL A 68 -6.20 -10.65 3.99
C VAL A 68 -7.25 -10.04 4.93
N THR A 69 -7.89 -8.95 4.50
CA THR A 69 -8.80 -8.16 5.35
C THR A 69 -10.25 -8.61 5.22
N ASN A 70 -10.56 -9.39 4.18
CA ASN A 70 -11.90 -9.74 3.76
C ASN A 70 -12.81 -8.50 3.53
N LYS A 71 -12.20 -7.34 3.23
CA LYS A 71 -12.87 -6.07 2.92
C LYS A 71 -12.74 -5.73 1.44
N HIS A 72 -13.74 -5.04 0.91
CA HIS A 72 -13.74 -4.60 -0.47
C HIS A 72 -13.08 -3.22 -0.58
N ILE A 73 -11.80 -3.19 -0.93
CA ILE A 73 -11.06 -1.94 -1.10
C ILE A 73 -11.12 -1.56 -2.58
N GLU A 74 -11.82 -0.48 -2.90
CA GLU A 74 -11.89 0.04 -4.28
C GLU A 74 -10.66 0.90 -4.58
N ASN A 75 -10.28 1.75 -3.61
CA ASN A 75 -9.26 2.77 -3.78
C ASN A 75 -7.96 2.42 -3.04
N ILE A 76 -6.83 2.50 -3.73
CA ILE A 76 -5.50 2.36 -3.11
C ILE A 76 -4.69 3.58 -3.51
N ARG A 77 -4.22 4.31 -2.51
CA ARG A 77 -3.34 5.45 -2.69
C ARG A 77 -1.93 5.08 -2.24
N PHE A 78 -0.99 5.27 -3.14
CA PHE A 78 0.43 5.20 -2.84
C PHE A 78 0.93 6.62 -2.67
N VAL A 79 1.39 6.95 -1.46
CA VAL A 79 1.85 8.28 -1.10
C VAL A 79 3.27 8.19 -0.56
N THR A 80 3.98 9.29 -0.52
CA THR A 80 5.23 9.41 0.24
C THR A 80 4.94 9.99 1.61
N GLU A 81 5.89 9.90 2.54
CA GLU A 81 5.76 10.55 3.86
C GLU A 81 5.45 12.04 3.73
N ASP A 82 6.05 12.71 2.75
CA ASP A 82 5.82 14.14 2.44
C ASP A 82 4.39 14.44 1.97
N ASP A 83 3.80 13.54 1.17
CA ASP A 83 2.44 13.73 0.62
C ASP A 83 1.38 13.48 1.71
N LEU A 84 1.68 12.58 2.65
CA LEU A 84 0.83 12.32 3.80
C LEU A 84 0.72 13.54 4.73
N ASP A 85 1.83 14.24 5.02
CA ASP A 85 1.83 15.45 5.87
C ASP A 85 0.93 16.56 5.29
N ASP A 86 0.93 16.71 3.97
CA ASP A 86 0.06 17.66 3.28
C ASP A 86 -1.43 17.26 3.40
N LEU A 87 -1.75 15.97 3.27
CA LEU A 87 -3.12 15.46 3.41
C LEU A 87 -3.69 15.64 4.83
N GLU A 88 -2.86 15.48 5.86
CA GLU A 88 -3.28 15.67 7.26
C GLU A 88 -3.46 17.15 7.61
N SER A 89 -2.60 18.03 7.07
CA SER A 89 -2.66 19.47 7.29
C SER A 89 -3.95 20.12 6.78
N HIS A 90 -4.57 19.57 5.73
CA HIS A 90 -5.82 20.08 5.16
C HIS A 90 -7.10 19.64 5.91
N LYS A 91 -7.01 18.76 6.93
CA LYS A 91 -8.17 18.34 7.75
C LYS A 91 -8.43 19.26 8.97
N VAL A 92 -7.58 20.26 9.23
CA VAL A 92 -7.63 21.13 10.43
C VAL A 92 -8.17 22.54 10.12
N ASN A 93 -9.08 22.71 9.16
CA ASN A 93 -9.75 24.00 8.93
C ASN A 93 -11.27 23.86 8.82
#